data_AF-G5E0K2-F1
#
_entry.id   AF-G5E0K2-F1
#
_cell.length_a   1.000
_cell.length_b   1.000
_cell.length_c   1.000
_cell.angle_alpha   90.00
_cell.angle_beta   90.00
_cell.angle_gamma   90.00
#
_symmetry.space_group_name_H-M   'P 1'
#
loop_
_entity.id
_entity.type
_entity.pdbx_description
1 polymer ?
#
loop_
_entity_poly.entity_id
_entity_poly.type
_entity_poly.pdbx_seq_one_letter_code
_entity_poly.pdbx_strand_id
1 'polypeptide(L)'
;DQFFGIESEMTMKCTESEEEEVTKSKETQLQLSCFISQEVKYLFTGLKLRLQEEITKHSPSLQRNALYIKTSRISRSSSSGHYVSWVKRKHDEWIKFDDDKVSIVSPEDILRLSGGGDWHIAYILLYGPRRIEAREEEIEQ
;
A
#
# COMPACT_ATOMS: atom_id res chain seq x y z
N ASP A 1 -8.04 -13.09 9.64
CA ASP A 1 -7.20 -13.26 8.43
C ASP A 1 -7.82 -12.82 7.11
N GLN A 2 -9.09 -12.40 7.06
CA GLN A 2 -9.79 -12.13 5.79
C GLN A 2 -9.63 -10.70 5.23
N PHE A 3 -8.77 -9.85 5.83
CA PHE A 3 -8.80 -8.40 5.63
C PHE A 3 -7.51 -7.77 5.08
N PHE A 4 -6.45 -8.55 4.86
CA PHE A 4 -5.15 -8.04 4.38
C PHE A 4 -4.89 -8.31 2.88
N GLY A 5 -5.93 -8.69 2.13
CA GLY A 5 -5.84 -8.96 0.69
C GLY A 5 -6.07 -7.70 -0.16
N ILE A 6 -5.10 -7.36 -0.99
CA ILE A 6 -5.26 -6.43 -2.10
C ILE A 6 -5.95 -7.19 -3.23
N GLU A 7 -7.20 -6.83 -3.52
CA GLU A 7 -7.90 -7.33 -4.70
C GLU A 7 -7.48 -6.52 -5.93
N SER A 8 -6.96 -7.22 -6.94
CA SER A 8 -6.56 -6.61 -8.21
C SER A 8 -7.23 -7.28 -9.39
N GLU A 9 -7.68 -6.49 -10.36
CA GLU A 9 -8.13 -6.95 -11.66
C GLU A 9 -6.93 -6.99 -12.61
N MET A 10 -6.58 -8.18 -13.07
CA MET A 10 -5.51 -8.41 -14.01
C MET A 10 -6.07 -8.45 -15.43
N THR A 11 -5.41 -7.73 -16.32
CA THR A 11 -5.68 -7.75 -17.76
C THR A 11 -4.43 -8.22 -18.48
N MET A 12 -4.59 -9.17 -19.40
CA MET A 12 -3.49 -9.70 -20.18
C MET A 12 -3.76 -9.45 -21.65
N LYS A 13 -2.87 -8.70 -22.30
CA LYS A 13 -2.97 -8.32 -23.71
C LYS A 13 -1.71 -8.75 -24.46
N CYS A 14 -1.89 -9.38 -25.62
CA CYS A 14 -0.79 -9.65 -26.55
C CYS A 14 -0.30 -8.32 -27.16
N THR A 15 1.01 -8.06 -27.17
CA THR A 15 1.56 -6.85 -27.79
C THR A 15 1.72 -6.97 -29.30
N GLU A 16 1.80 -8.19 -29.81
CA GLU A 16 2.07 -8.47 -31.22
C GLU A 16 0.81 -8.74 -32.04
N SER A 17 -0.35 -8.90 -31.38
CA SER A 17 -1.64 -9.10 -32.05
C SER A 17 -2.76 -8.38 -31.29
N GLU A 18 -3.46 -7.47 -31.97
CA GLU A 18 -4.62 -6.76 -31.42
C GLU A 18 -5.93 -7.55 -31.57
N GLU A 19 -5.92 -8.62 -32.35
CA GLU A 19 -7.09 -9.47 -32.60
C GLU A 19 -7.37 -10.47 -31.46
N GLU A 20 -6.39 -10.71 -30.59
CA GLU A 20 -6.59 -11.58 -29.42
C GLU A 20 -7.34 -10.85 -28.31
N GLU A 21 -8.46 -11.44 -27.86
CA GLU A 21 -9.25 -10.85 -26.78
C GLU A 21 -8.46 -10.78 -25.46
N VAL A 22 -8.64 -9.65 -24.78
CA VAL A 22 -7.95 -9.37 -23.52
C VAL A 22 -8.50 -10.29 -22.44
N THR A 23 -7.64 -11.14 -21.87
CA THR A 23 -8.05 -12.02 -20.79
C THR A 23 -8.12 -11.23 -19.49
N LYS A 24 -9.27 -11.28 -18.79
CA LYS A 24 -9.46 -10.67 -17.48
C LYS A 24 -9.47 -11.74 -16.39
N SER A 25 -8.72 -11.52 -15.32
CA SER A 25 -8.74 -12.36 -14.13
C SER A 25 -8.72 -11.51 -12.86
N LYS A 26 -9.18 -12.07 -11.74
CA LYS A 26 -9.08 -11.44 -10.42
C LYS A 26 -8.01 -12.17 -9.62
N GLU A 27 -7.08 -11.42 -9.04
CA GLU A 27 -6.05 -11.96 -8.14
C GLU A 27 -6.11 -11.23 -6.80
N THR A 28 -6.00 -12.00 -5.71
CA THR A 28 -5.86 -11.48 -4.35
C THR A 28 -4.41 -11.62 -3.93
N GLN A 29 -3.74 -10.51 -3.63
CA GLN A 29 -2.36 -10.50 -3.16
C GLN A 29 -2.30 -9.95 -1.74
N LEU A 30 -1.55 -10.62 -0.85
CA LEU A 30 -1.36 -10.16 0.53
C LEU A 30 -0.21 -9.15 0.66
N GLN A 31 0.63 -9.04 -0.36
CA GLN A 31 1.83 -8.21 -0.32
C GLN A 31 2.13 -7.63 -1.71
N LEU A 32 2.31 -6.31 -1.75
CA LEU A 32 2.76 -5.58 -2.93
C LEU A 32 4.17 -5.03 -2.64
N SER A 33 5.21 -5.76 -3.05
CA SER A 33 6.59 -5.35 -2.77
C SER A 33 7.04 -4.30 -3.78
N CYS A 34 7.27 -3.06 -3.33
CA CYS A 34 7.88 -2.00 -4.13
C CYS A 34 9.41 -2.08 -4.00
N PHE A 35 10.12 -2.23 -5.12
CA PHE A 35 11.58 -2.18 -5.12
C PHE A 35 12.03 -0.79 -5.59
N ILE A 36 12.60 -0.02 -4.66
CA ILE A 36 13.14 1.31 -4.94
C ILE A 36 14.57 1.14 -5.45
N SER A 37 14.79 1.32 -6.75
CA SER A 37 16.12 1.40 -7.36
C SER A 37 16.53 2.87 -7.58
N GLN A 38 17.78 3.12 -7.93
CA GLN A 38 18.26 4.49 -8.25
C GLN A 38 17.51 5.14 -9.43
N GLU A 39 16.87 4.32 -10.27
CA GLU A 39 16.06 4.76 -11.41
C GLU A 39 14.63 5.16 -11.01
N VAL A 40 14.16 4.71 -9.85
CA VAL A 40 12.82 4.98 -9.34
C VAL A 40 12.86 6.14 -8.34
N LYS A 41 12.76 7.38 -8.86
CA LYS A 41 12.70 8.60 -8.02
C LYS A 41 11.43 8.74 -7.19
N TYR A 42 10.34 8.09 -7.61
CA TYR A 42 9.02 8.24 -6.99
C TYR A 42 8.42 6.88 -6.67
N LEU A 43 7.88 6.73 -5.46
CA LEU A 43 7.27 5.49 -4.98
C LEU A 43 6.09 5.04 -5.86
N PHE A 44 5.32 6.00 -6.38
CA PHE A 44 4.26 5.74 -7.36
C PHE A 44 4.76 5.03 -8.61
N THR A 45 5.92 5.44 -9.13
CA THR A 45 6.55 4.80 -10.30
C THR A 45 6.97 3.37 -9.99
N GLY A 46 7.54 3.11 -8.81
CA GLY A 46 7.93 1.77 -8.38
C GLY A 46 6.74 0.81 -8.23
N LEU A 47 5.63 1.31 -7.68
CA LEU A 47 4.38 0.54 -7.59
C LEU A 47 3.78 0.27 -8.96
N LYS A 48 3.79 1.26 -9.86
CA LYS A 48 3.28 1.11 -11.23
C LYS A 48 4.06 0.05 -12.01
N LEU A 49 5.39 0.04 -11.88
CA LEU A 49 6.24 -0.97 -12.50
C LEU A 49 5.90 -2.39 -12.01
N ARG A 50 5.58 -2.56 -10.73
CA ARG A 50 5.15 -3.87 -10.21
C ARG A 50 3.78 -4.31 -10.67
N LEU A 51 2.94 -3.38 -11.09
CA LEU A 51 1.61 -3.65 -11.63
C LEU A 51 1.64 -3.95 -13.13
N GLN A 52 2.77 -3.74 -13.81
CA GLN A 52 2.92 -4.03 -15.24
C GLN A 52 4.07 -5.02 -15.43
N GLU A 53 3.75 -6.27 -15.75
CA GLU A 53 4.72 -7.33 -15.99
C GLU A 53 4.66 -7.76 -17.45
N GLU A 54 5.81 -7.92 -18.07
CA GLU A 54 5.93 -8.51 -19.41
C GLU A 54 6.20 -10.01 -19.28
N ILE A 55 5.38 -10.82 -19.93
CA ILE A 55 5.53 -12.28 -19.93
C ILE A 55 5.56 -12.82 -21.35
N THR A 56 6.39 -13.82 -21.58
CA THR A 56 6.41 -14.56 -22.85
C THR A 56 5.47 -15.75 -22.72
N LYS A 57 4.45 -15.81 -23.58
CA LYS A 57 3.53 -16.94 -23.66
C LYS A 57 3.39 -17.41 -25.10
N HIS A 58 3.07 -18.70 -25.26
CA HIS A 58 2.75 -19.25 -26.57
C HIS A 58 1.40 -18.70 -27.04
N SER A 59 1.40 -17.94 -28.14
CA SER A 59 0.20 -17.41 -28.76
C SER A 59 -0.48 -18.49 -29.61
N PRO A 60 -1.76 -18.82 -29.36
CA PRO A 60 -2.53 -19.70 -30.23
C PRO A 60 -2.72 -19.12 -31.64
N SER A 61 -2.78 -17.78 -31.77
CA SER A 61 -3.02 -17.10 -33.04
C SER A 61 -1.77 -17.00 -33.90
N LEU A 62 -0.62 -16.72 -33.29
CA LEU A 62 0.66 -16.58 -34.00
C LEU A 62 1.47 -17.89 -34.08
N GLN A 63 1.01 -18.96 -33.40
CA GLN A 63 1.67 -20.27 -33.33
C GLN A 63 3.16 -20.18 -32.94
N ARG A 64 3.50 -19.18 -32.11
CA ARG A 64 4.84 -18.94 -31.60
C ARG A 64 4.77 -18.25 -30.23
N ASN A 65 5.91 -18.20 -29.55
CA ASN A 65 6.05 -17.39 -28.35
C ASN A 65 5.95 -15.91 -28.70
N ALA A 66 5.02 -15.22 -28.06
CA ALA A 66 4.76 -13.79 -28.22
C ALA A 66 4.81 -13.10 -26.86
N LEU A 67 5.06 -11.79 -26.89
CA LEU A 67 5.05 -10.95 -25.70
C LEU A 67 3.61 -10.61 -25.30
N TYR A 68 3.30 -10.82 -24.02
CA TYR A 68 2.05 -10.42 -23.39
C TYR A 68 2.36 -9.45 -22.26
N ILE A 69 1.62 -8.35 -22.22
CA ILE A 69 1.65 -7.42 -21.09
C ILE A 69 0.54 -7.83 -20.11
N LYS A 70 0.93 -8.23 -18.92
CA LYS A 70 0.06 -8.38 -17.74
C LYS A 70 0.00 -7.02 -17.05
N THR A 71 -1.14 -6.35 -17.13
CA THR A 71 -1.42 -5.15 -16.35
C THR A 71 -2.40 -5.49 -15.22
N SER A 72 -1.91 -5.43 -13.99
CA SER A 72 -2.70 -5.51 -12.76
C SER A 72 -3.23 -4.12 -12.39
N ARG A 73 -4.52 -4.01 -12.14
CA ARG A 73 -5.16 -2.79 -11.65
C ARG A 73 -5.72 -3.06 -10.27
N ILE A 74 -5.15 -2.39 -9.28
CA ILE A 74 -5.70 -2.40 -7.93
C ILE A 74 -7.00 -1.61 -7.96
N SER A 75 -8.10 -2.24 -7.54
CA SER A 75 -9.44 -1.61 -7.52
C SER A 75 -9.48 -0.37 -6.62
N ARG A 76 -8.63 -0.34 -5.59
CA ARG A 76 -8.34 0.80 -4.71
C ARG A 76 -7.17 1.63 -5.24
N SER A 77 -7.42 2.45 -6.26
CA SER A 77 -6.41 3.28 -6.91
C SER A 77 -5.76 4.30 -5.96
N SER A 78 -4.42 4.40 -5.96
CA SER A 78 -3.67 5.42 -5.20
C SER A 78 -3.74 6.83 -5.80
N SER A 79 -4.57 7.06 -6.83
CA SER A 79 -4.68 8.35 -7.52
C SER A 79 -5.66 9.33 -6.87
N SER A 80 -6.45 8.89 -5.88
CA SER A 80 -7.33 9.75 -5.08
C SER A 80 -7.25 9.41 -3.58
N GLY A 81 -6.03 9.46 -3.04
CA GLY A 81 -5.81 9.32 -1.60
C GLY A 81 -6.04 10.63 -0.86
N HIS A 82 -6.64 10.56 0.33
CA HIS A 82 -6.66 11.68 1.27
C HIS A 82 -5.67 11.42 2.39
N TYR A 83 -4.68 12.31 2.56
CA TYR A 83 -3.66 12.15 3.59
C TYR A 83 -4.08 12.86 4.86
N VAL A 84 -4.10 12.12 5.95
CA VAL A 84 -4.46 12.63 7.27
C VAL A 84 -3.30 12.36 8.22
N SER A 85 -2.93 13.38 8.99
CA SER A 85 -1.86 13.27 10.00
C SER A 85 -2.47 13.04 11.38
N TRP A 86 -1.82 12.17 12.17
CA TRP A 86 -2.22 11.86 13.54
C TRP A 86 -1.04 12.09 14.46
N VAL A 87 -1.18 13.01 15.43
CA VAL A 87 -0.08 13.45 16.29
C VAL A 87 -0.43 13.18 17.75
N LYS A 88 0.48 12.54 18.47
CA LYS A 88 0.35 12.29 19.91
C LYS A 88 0.61 13.57 20.71
N ARG A 89 -0.29 13.90 21.64
CA ARG A 89 -0.16 14.98 22.64
C ARG A 89 0.16 14.39 24.03
N LYS A 90 0.07 15.21 25.09
CA LYS A 90 0.33 14.80 26.48
C LYS A 90 -0.83 13.90 26.99
N HIS A 91 -0.54 13.03 27.96
CA HIS A 91 -1.53 12.16 28.64
C HIS A 91 -2.40 11.30 27.71
N ASP A 92 -1.79 10.65 26.71
CA ASP A 92 -2.45 9.73 25.77
C ASP A 92 -3.58 10.33 24.91
N GLU A 93 -3.66 11.66 24.83
CA GLU A 93 -4.51 12.33 23.84
C GLU A 93 -3.84 12.31 22.46
N TRP A 94 -4.62 12.02 21.42
CA TRP A 94 -4.18 12.14 20.02
C TRP A 94 -4.96 13.21 19.30
N ILE A 95 -4.34 13.83 18.30
CA ILE A 95 -4.98 14.83 17.45
C ILE A 95 -4.92 14.36 16.01
N LYS A 96 -6.09 14.30 15.37
CA LYS A 96 -6.25 14.09 13.93
C LYS A 96 -6.27 15.44 13.22
N PHE A 97 -5.38 15.60 12.26
CA PHE A 97 -5.29 16.74 11.34
C PHE A 97 -5.74 16.29 9.95
N ASP A 98 -6.95 16.71 9.58
CA ASP A 98 -7.66 16.38 8.35
C ASP A 98 -7.90 17.68 7.57
N ASP A 99 -6.85 18.14 6.87
CA ASP A 99 -6.75 19.49 6.29
C ASP A 99 -7.07 20.59 7.32
N ASP A 100 -8.18 21.32 7.10
CA ASP A 100 -8.65 22.40 7.97
C ASP A 100 -9.41 21.87 9.20
N LYS A 101 -9.71 20.57 9.27
CA LYS A 101 -10.46 19.94 10.36
C LYS A 101 -9.50 19.31 11.35
N VAL A 102 -9.47 19.87 12.55
CA VAL A 102 -8.68 19.35 13.67
C VAL A 102 -9.61 18.77 14.72
N SER A 103 -9.39 17.51 15.09
CA SER A 103 -10.20 16.80 16.10
C SER A 103 -9.34 15.99 17.06
N ILE A 104 -9.73 15.94 18.33
CA ILE A 104 -9.10 15.09 19.34
C ILE A 104 -9.66 13.68 19.20
N VAL A 105 -8.79 12.67 19.27
CA VAL A 105 -9.11 11.25 19.08
C VAL A 105 -8.45 10.39 20.16
N SER A 106 -9.01 9.21 20.39
CA SER A 106 -8.53 8.27 21.40
C SER A 106 -7.36 7.42 20.88
N PRO A 107 -6.53 6.83 21.76
CA PRO A 107 -5.52 5.84 21.35
C PRO A 107 -6.11 4.63 20.62
N GLU A 108 -7.35 4.25 20.93
CA GLU A 108 -8.05 3.14 20.26
C GLU A 108 -8.28 3.47 18.78
N ASP A 109 -8.62 4.72 18.45
CA ASP A 109 -8.77 5.17 17.07
C ASP A 109 -7.45 5.10 16.28
N ILE A 110 -6.32 5.31 16.96
CA ILE A 110 -4.99 5.16 16.37
C ILE A 110 -4.67 3.70 16.09
N LEU A 111 -5.00 2.80 17.01
CA LEU A 111 -4.82 1.36 16.80
C LEU A 111 -5.68 0.84 15.64
N ARG A 112 -6.83 1.46 15.39
CA ARG A 112 -7.68 1.16 14.21
C ARG A 112 -7.05 1.58 12.88
N LEU A 113 -5.99 2.39 12.88
CA LEU A 113 -5.18 2.70 11.68
C LEU A 113 -4.27 1.54 11.26
N SER A 114 -4.27 0.42 12.00
CA SER A 114 -3.58 -0.83 11.62
C SER A 114 -4.09 -1.44 10.31
N GLY A 115 -5.22 -0.94 9.77
CA GLY A 115 -5.76 -1.31 8.47
C GLY A 115 -6.81 -2.43 8.54
N GLY A 116 -7.17 -2.97 7.38
CA GLY A 116 -8.14 -4.07 7.26
C GLY A 116 -9.55 -3.70 6.78
N GLY A 117 -9.75 -2.49 6.24
CA GLY A 117 -11.03 -2.05 5.67
C GLY A 117 -10.89 -0.78 4.82
N ASP A 118 -12.02 -0.13 4.51
CA ASP A 118 -12.08 1.11 3.71
C ASP A 118 -11.72 2.38 4.50
N TRP A 119 -11.17 2.20 5.70
CA TRP A 119 -10.83 3.28 6.61
C TRP A 119 -9.39 3.75 6.42
N HIS A 120 -8.99 4.83 7.11
CA HIS A 120 -7.61 5.33 7.07
C HIS A 120 -6.62 4.23 7.45
N ILE A 121 -5.55 4.07 6.67
CA ILE A 121 -4.47 3.11 6.91
C ILE A 121 -3.21 3.88 7.24
N ALA A 122 -2.49 3.47 8.28
CA ALA A 122 -1.20 4.04 8.62
C ALA A 122 -0.19 3.79 7.48
N TYR A 123 0.26 4.87 6.85
CA TYR A 123 1.23 4.80 5.75
C TYR A 123 2.67 5.09 6.21
N ILE A 124 2.84 6.05 7.12
CA ILE A 124 4.13 6.42 7.71
C ILE A 124 3.96 6.49 9.24
N LEU A 125 4.87 5.84 9.97
CA LEU A 125 4.92 5.88 11.44
C LEU A 125 6.19 6.60 11.89
N LEU A 126 6.04 7.61 12.75
CA LEU A 126 7.13 8.39 13.32
C LEU A 126 7.23 8.09 14.82
N TYR A 127 8.33 7.47 15.24
CA TYR A 127 8.57 7.14 16.64
C TYR A 127 9.54 8.14 17.28
N GLY A 128 9.13 8.70 18.42
CA GLY A 128 9.98 9.54 19.27
C GLY A 128 10.68 8.74 20.37
N PRO A 129 11.70 9.32 21.03
CA PRO A 129 12.41 8.67 22.13
C PRO A 129 11.46 8.41 23.31
N ARG A 130 11.46 7.18 23.82
CA ARG A 130 10.74 6.82 25.05
C ARG A 130 11.49 7.40 26.24
N ARG A 131 10.92 8.43 26.87
CA ARG A 131 11.45 8.97 28.13
C ARG A 131 11.08 8.00 29.25
N ILE A 132 12.09 7.49 29.95
CA ILE A 132 11.94 6.64 31.13
C ILE A 132 12.30 7.54 32.31
N GLU A 133 11.38 7.71 33.26
CA GLU A 133 11.73 8.31 34.54
C GLU A 133 12.53 7.26 35.33
N ALA A 134 13.79 7.56 35.64
CA ALA A 134 14.58 6.71 36.50
C ALA A 134 13.93 6.73 37.90
N ARG A 135 13.58 5.55 38.42
CA ARG A 135 13.21 5.41 39.83
C ARG A 135 14.47 5.64 40.67
N GLU A 136 14.47 6.67 41.51
CA GLU A 136 15.53 6.95 42.49
C GLU A 136 15.46 6.00 43.70
N GLU A 137 15.45 4.67 43.49
CA GLU A 137 15.31 3.70 44.60
C GLU A 137 16.50 2.72 44.77
N GLU A 138 17.69 3.01 44.25
CA GLU A 138 18.88 2.16 44.49
C GLU A 138 20.13 2.95 44.93
N ILE A 139 20.02 3.85 45.92
CA ILE A 139 21.20 4.48 46.56
C ILE A 139 21.31 4.24 48.09
N GLU A 140 20.36 3.58 48.74
CA GLU A 140 20.56 3.14 50.14
C GLU A 140 20.73 1.61 50.23
N GLN A 141 21.98 1.17 50.10
CA GLN A 141 22.52 -0.02 50.77
C GLN A 141 24.01 0.12 51.03
#